data_AF-A0A371M7I5-F1
#
_entry.id   AF-A0A371M7I5-F1
#
_cell.length_a   1.000
_cell.length_b   1.000
_cell.length_c   1.000
_cell.angle_alpha   90.00
_cell.angle_beta   90.00
_cell.angle_gamma   90.00
#
_symmetry.space_group_name_H-M   'P 1'
#
loop_
_entity.id
_entity.type
_entity.pdbx_description
1 polymer ?
#
loop_
_entity_poly.entity_id
_entity_poly.type
_entity_poly.pdbx_seq_one_letter_code
_entity_poly.pdbx_strand_id
1 'polypeptide(L)'
;GAVYRVQEEGLVVSRKPGFRCTPESGSVYLSVLSLDGQTDFSSSSRITIETTIQNRTLVSPRAGKSPSATTVSVNVSKTAYPDAWHRLFEEELSHWSDHSEPHTYQCTGINRAVVHNTSVGVRTVT
;
A
#
# COMPACT_ATOMS: atom_id res chain seq x y z
N GLY A 1 -0.87 2.49 -2.21
CA GLY A 1 -2.28 2.14 -1.93
C GLY A 1 -2.95 1.64 -3.19
N ALA A 2 -4.07 0.95 -3.06
CA ALA A 2 -4.95 0.60 -4.18
C ALA A 2 -5.92 1.76 -4.46
N VAL A 3 -6.30 1.97 -5.72
CA VAL A 3 -7.38 2.89 -6.11
C VAL A 3 -8.57 2.04 -6.52
N TYR A 4 -9.73 2.31 -5.92
CA TYR A 4 -10.97 1.65 -6.23
C TYR A 4 -11.90 2.62 -6.96
N ARG A 5 -12.66 2.09 -7.92
CA ARG A 5 -13.77 2.77 -8.56
C ARG A 5 -15.06 2.12 -8.09
N VAL A 6 -16.02 2.94 -7.68
CA VAL A 6 -17.39 2.50 -7.40
C VAL A 6 -18.12 2.29 -8.73
N GLN A 7 -18.75 1.12 -8.87
CA GLN A 7 -19.62 0.74 -9.98
C GLN A 7 -20.93 0.15 -9.41
N GLU A 8 -21.97 -0.02 -10.24
CA GLU A 8 -23.27 -0.56 -9.79
C GLU A 8 -23.14 -1.93 -9.09
N GLU A 9 -22.20 -2.76 -9.54
CA GLU A 9 -21.93 -4.11 -9.00
C GLU A 9 -20.92 -4.12 -7.83
N GLY A 10 -20.48 -2.94 -7.38
CA GLY A 10 -19.60 -2.77 -6.22
C GLY A 10 -18.27 -2.08 -6.53
N LEU A 11 -17.25 -2.36 -5.71
CA LEU A 11 -15.92 -1.75 -5.83
C LEU A 11 -15.03 -2.59 -6.75
N VAL A 12 -14.46 -1.94 -7.77
CA VAL A 12 -13.50 -2.51 -8.71
C VAL A 12 -12.14 -1.82 -8.54
N VAL A 13 -11.05 -2.59 -8.54
CA VAL A 13 -9.70 -2.03 -8.47
C VAL A 13 -9.39 -1.33 -9.79
N SER A 14 -9.24 0.00 -9.76
CA SER A 14 -8.81 0.79 -10.90
C SER A 14 -7.29 0.86 -11.01
N ARG A 15 -6.58 0.74 -9.88
CA ARG A 15 -5.11 0.69 -9.84
C ARG A 15 -4.65 -0.18 -8.68
N LYS A 16 -3.86 -1.21 -9.01
CA LYS A 16 -3.22 -2.07 -8.01
C LYS A 16 -2.23 -1.30 -7.14
N PRO A 17 -2.08 -1.68 -5.86
CA PRO A 17 -0.99 -1.18 -5.04
C PRO A 17 0.34 -1.62 -5.63
N GLY A 18 1.42 -0.86 -5.37
CA GLY A 18 2.77 -1.26 -5.72
C GLY A 18 3.33 -2.33 -4.79
N PHE A 19 2.54 -3.35 -4.44
CA PHE A 19 2.94 -4.49 -3.63
C PHE A 19 3.38 -5.61 -4.56
N ARG A 20 4.64 -6.05 -4.42
CA ARG A 20 5.22 -7.13 -5.21
C ARG A 20 5.88 -8.12 -4.27
N CYS A 21 5.32 -9.31 -4.19
CA CYS A 21 5.96 -10.44 -3.52
C CYS A 21 6.63 -11.28 -4.60
N THR A 22 7.95 -11.46 -4.50
CA THR A 22 8.74 -12.21 -5.47
C THR A 22 9.68 -13.18 -4.75
N PRO A 23 9.14 -14.25 -4.13
CA PRO A 23 9.93 -15.22 -3.36
C PRO A 23 11.05 -15.86 -4.20
N GLU A 24 10.82 -16.05 -5.50
CA GLU A 24 11.79 -16.57 -6.47
C GLU A 24 13.07 -15.72 -6.54
N SER A 25 12.92 -14.39 -6.45
CA SER A 25 14.04 -13.45 -6.38
C SER A 25 14.49 -13.16 -4.95
N GLY A 26 13.87 -13.80 -3.97
CA GLY A 26 14.08 -13.60 -2.54
C GLY A 26 13.66 -12.22 -2.03
N SER A 27 12.78 -11.49 -2.72
CA SER A 27 12.49 -10.11 -2.35
C SER A 27 11.01 -9.73 -2.32
N VAL A 28 10.67 -8.78 -1.45
CA VAL A 28 9.36 -8.12 -1.41
C VAL A 28 9.53 -6.61 -1.52
N TYR A 29 8.69 -5.98 -2.35
CA TYR A 29 8.63 -4.54 -2.54
C TYR A 29 7.26 -4.03 -2.16
N LEU A 30 7.21 -3.01 -1.30
CA LEU A 30 5.99 -2.35 -0.86
C LEU A 30 6.08 -0.86 -1.16
N SER A 31 5.16 -0.36 -1.99
CA SER A 31 4.93 1.08 -2.17
C SER A 31 3.71 1.51 -1.35
N VAL A 32 3.97 2.19 -0.23
CA VAL A 32 2.97 2.72 0.70
C VAL A 32 2.81 4.21 0.44
N LEU A 33 1.55 4.65 0.33
CA LEU A 33 1.18 6.06 0.17
C LEU A 33 0.30 6.43 1.35
N SER A 34 0.65 7.51 2.04
CA SER A 34 -0.16 8.17 3.06
C SER A 34 -0.50 9.57 2.56
N LEU A 35 -1.79 9.89 2.55
CA LEU A 35 -2.30 11.24 2.30
C LEU A 35 -2.70 11.83 3.66
N ASP A 36 -2.19 13.01 3.97
CA ASP A 36 -2.51 13.75 5.18
C ASP A 36 -3.10 15.11 4.80
N GLY A 37 -4.17 15.52 5.48
CA GLY A 37 -4.92 16.75 5.19
C GLY A 37 -6.28 16.51 4.51
N GLN A 38 -6.89 17.60 4.04
CA GLN A 38 -8.22 17.58 3.43
C GLN A 38 -8.13 16.99 2.02
N THR A 39 -8.97 15.99 1.71
CA THR A 39 -9.04 15.35 0.38
C THR A 39 -10.30 15.70 -0.39
N ASP A 40 -11.31 16.24 0.29
CA ASP A 40 -12.59 16.64 -0.28
C ASP A 40 -12.67 18.17 -0.37
N PHE A 41 -12.86 18.69 -1.58
CA PHE A 41 -12.85 20.12 -1.84
C PHE A 41 -14.10 20.55 -2.58
N SER A 42 -14.69 21.66 -2.16
CA SER A 42 -15.77 22.35 -2.86
C SER A 42 -15.58 23.85 -2.66
N SER A 43 -15.62 24.62 -3.75
CA SER A 43 -15.53 26.08 -3.70
C SER A 43 -16.21 26.69 -4.92
N SER A 44 -16.84 27.85 -4.73
CA SER A 44 -17.32 28.72 -5.80
C SER A 44 -16.20 29.55 -6.45
N SER A 45 -14.96 29.44 -5.94
CA SER A 45 -13.78 30.18 -6.37
C SER A 45 -12.58 29.24 -6.59
N ARG A 46 -11.44 29.79 -7.03
CA ARG A 46 -10.23 29.01 -7.33
C ARG A 46 -9.66 28.39 -6.05
N ILE A 47 -9.49 27.07 -6.06
CA ILE A 47 -8.80 26.33 -5.01
C ILE A 47 -7.34 26.14 -5.44
N THR A 48 -6.39 26.62 -4.64
CA THR A 48 -4.97 26.27 -4.83
C THR A 48 -4.62 25.16 -3.84
N ILE A 49 -4.14 24.05 -4.37
CA ILE A 49 -3.72 22.89 -3.59
C ILE A 49 -2.19 22.94 -3.52
N GLU A 50 -1.67 23.08 -2.31
CA GLU A 50 -0.25 22.89 -2.06
C GLU A 50 -0.02 21.46 -1.59
N THR A 51 0.96 20.79 -2.21
CA THR A 51 1.36 19.43 -1.86
C THR A 51 2.81 19.41 -1.39
N THR A 52 3.04 18.82 -0.22
CA THR A 52 4.40 18.55 0.27
C THR A 52 4.62 17.04 0.26
N ILE A 53 5.66 16.59 -0.44
CA ILE A 53 5.98 15.17 -0.60
C ILE A 53 7.17 14.81 0.28
N GLN A 54 7.01 13.79 1.13
CA GLN A 54 8.09 13.19 1.90
C GLN A 54 8.29 11.74 1.49
N ASN A 55 9.46 11.43 0.94
CA ASN A 55 9.83 10.10 0.47
C ASN A 55 10.81 9.42 1.42
N ARG A 56 10.46 8.24 1.93
CA ARG A 56 11.32 7.43 2.81
C ARG A 56 11.41 6.01 2.27
N THR A 57 12.63 5.50 2.16
CA THR A 57 12.85 4.09 1.79
C THR A 57 13.42 3.35 2.99
N LEU A 58 12.73 2.29 3.41
CA LEU A 58 13.18 1.37 4.45
C LEU A 58 13.57 0.06 3.78
N VAL A 59 14.81 -0.39 4.02
CA VAL A 59 15.31 -1.68 3.51
C VAL A 59 15.65 -2.57 4.70
N SER A 60 15.15 -3.80 4.66
CA SER A 60 15.45 -4.85 5.64
C SER A 60 15.98 -6.10 4.91
N PRO A 61 17.06 -6.74 5.37
CA PRO A 61 18.00 -6.20 6.36
C PRO A 61 18.69 -4.93 5.84
N ARG A 62 19.20 -4.10 6.75
CA ARG A 62 20.07 -2.98 6.36
C ARG A 62 21.41 -3.51 5.85
N ALA A 63 22.06 -2.78 4.94
CA ALA A 63 23.39 -3.17 4.45
C ALA A 63 24.35 -3.45 5.60
N GLY A 64 25.10 -4.56 5.52
CA GLY A 64 26.01 -5.01 6.57
C GLY A 64 25.35 -5.76 7.74
N LYS A 65 24.04 -6.06 7.68
CA LYS A 65 23.35 -6.92 8.65
C LYS A 65 22.91 -8.25 8.02
N SER A 66 22.98 -9.32 8.82
CA SER A 66 22.50 -10.67 8.47
C SER A 66 21.01 -10.68 8.12
N PRO A 67 20.53 -11.63 7.28
CA PRO A 67 19.19 -11.60 6.72
C PRO A 67 18.13 -11.85 7.79
N SER A 68 17.18 -10.94 7.94
CA SER A 68 16.07 -11.12 8.89
C SER A 68 14.71 -10.68 8.33
N ALA A 69 14.58 -10.53 7.02
CA ALA A 69 13.30 -10.26 6.37
C ALA A 69 12.80 -11.54 5.69
N THR A 70 12.46 -12.55 6.49
CA THR A 70 11.97 -13.87 6.01
C THR A 70 10.48 -13.87 5.68
N THR A 71 9.72 -13.01 6.36
CA THR A 71 8.28 -12.84 6.19
C THR A 71 7.92 -11.37 6.30
N VAL A 72 7.03 -10.90 5.43
CA VAL A 72 6.38 -9.59 5.54
C VAL A 72 4.87 -9.79 5.54
N SER A 73 4.21 -9.21 6.54
CA SER A 73 2.74 -9.22 6.67
C SER A 73 2.18 -7.84 6.32
N VAL A 74 1.09 -7.82 5.58
CA VAL A 74 0.28 -6.62 5.30
C VAL A 74 -1.11 -6.86 5.85
N ASN A 75 -1.50 -6.05 6.85
CA ASN A 75 -2.85 -6.07 7.41
C ASN A 75 -3.66 -4.91 6.81
N VAL A 76 -4.79 -5.23 6.19
CA VAL A 76 -5.69 -4.27 5.53
C VAL A 76 -7.05 -4.12 6.24
N SER A 77 -7.20 -4.72 7.42
CA SER A 77 -8.45 -4.68 8.20
C SER A 77 -8.94 -3.26 8.54
N LYS A 78 -8.02 -2.31 8.70
CA LYS A 78 -8.31 -0.90 9.02
C LYS A 78 -8.34 0.04 7.81
N THR A 79 -8.45 -0.51 6.60
CA THR A 79 -8.59 0.29 5.38
C THR A 79 -10.05 0.65 5.12
N ALA A 80 -10.31 1.64 4.25
CA ALA A 80 -11.68 2.08 3.94
C ALA A 80 -12.57 0.99 3.35
N TYR A 81 -11.99 -0.06 2.74
CA TYR A 81 -12.72 -1.13 2.04
C TYR A 81 -12.03 -2.50 2.18
N PRO A 82 -12.06 -3.12 3.38
CA PRO A 82 -11.29 -4.34 3.66
C PRO A 82 -11.67 -5.53 2.75
N ASP A 83 -12.94 -5.68 2.39
CA ASP A 83 -13.41 -6.76 1.51
C ASP A 83 -12.94 -6.59 0.06
N ALA A 84 -12.81 -5.34 -0.41
CA ALA A 84 -12.26 -5.07 -1.74
C ALA A 84 -10.76 -5.36 -1.79
N TRP A 85 -10.05 -5.08 -0.69
CA TRP A 85 -8.66 -5.51 -0.55
C TRP A 85 -8.52 -7.03 -0.49
N HIS A 86 -9.43 -7.72 0.21
CA HIS A 86 -9.41 -9.18 0.27
C HIS A 86 -9.54 -9.81 -1.11
N ARG A 87 -10.55 -9.40 -1.90
CA ARG A 87 -10.70 -9.86 -3.29
C ARG A 87 -9.45 -9.59 -4.13
N LEU A 88 -8.85 -8.40 -4.00
CA LEU A 88 -7.61 -8.07 -4.72
C LEU A 88 -6.45 -9.01 -4.35
N PHE A 89 -6.27 -9.34 -3.06
CA PHE A 89 -5.21 -10.25 -2.64
C PHE A 89 -5.43 -11.66 -3.18
N GLU A 90 -6.64 -12.18 -3.08
CA GLU A 90 -7.01 -13.53 -3.53
C GLU A 90 -6.97 -13.69 -5.05
N GLU A 91 -7.51 -12.73 -5.80
CA GLU A 91 -7.71 -12.87 -7.24
C GLU A 91 -6.50 -12.38 -8.05
N GLU A 92 -5.78 -11.39 -7.55
CA GLU A 92 -4.85 -10.62 -8.39
C GLU A 92 -3.41 -10.55 -7.86
N LEU A 93 -3.17 -10.93 -6.60
CA LEU A 93 -1.85 -10.88 -5.95
C LEU A 93 -1.41 -12.28 -5.46
N SER A 94 -1.44 -13.26 -6.35
CA SER A 94 -1.24 -14.70 -6.09
C SER A 94 0.00 -15.14 -5.30
N HIS A 95 1.04 -14.30 -5.19
CA HIS A 95 2.23 -14.60 -4.38
C HIS A 95 2.09 -14.21 -2.90
N TRP A 96 0.97 -13.60 -2.52
CA TRP A 96 0.63 -13.30 -1.14
C TRP A 96 -0.32 -14.38 -0.63
N SER A 97 -0.02 -14.94 0.55
CA SER A 97 -0.85 -15.97 1.17
C SER A 97 -1.62 -15.40 2.37
N ASP A 98 -2.80 -15.93 2.63
CA ASP A 98 -3.55 -15.62 3.85
C ASP A 98 -2.77 -15.91 5.14
N HIS A 99 -3.10 -15.16 6.19
CA HIS A 99 -2.60 -15.33 7.55
C HIS A 99 -3.75 -15.73 8.49
N SER A 100 -3.41 -16.23 9.69
CA SER A 100 -4.41 -16.55 10.72
C SER A 100 -5.14 -15.32 11.26
N GLU A 101 -4.54 -14.13 11.14
CA GLU A 101 -5.20 -12.87 11.44
C GLU A 101 -6.08 -12.42 10.27
N PRO A 102 -7.36 -12.05 10.51
CA PRO A 102 -8.26 -11.61 9.44
C PRO A 102 -7.70 -10.45 8.62
N HIS A 103 -7.93 -10.49 7.30
CA HIS A 103 -7.46 -9.48 6.34
C HIS A 103 -5.94 -9.20 6.43
N THR A 104 -5.16 -10.23 6.74
CA THR A 104 -3.70 -10.14 6.79
C THR A 104 -3.09 -11.10 5.80
N TYR A 105 -2.18 -10.59 4.97
CA TYR A 105 -1.55 -11.36 3.91
C TYR A 105 -0.04 -11.34 4.07
N GLN A 106 0.60 -12.47 3.78
CA GLN A 106 2.02 -12.67 3.98
C GLN A 106 2.75 -12.95 2.68
N CYS A 107 3.92 -12.36 2.56
CA CYS A 107 4.94 -12.75 1.61
C CYS A 107 6.04 -13.47 2.38
N THR A 108 6.23 -14.76 2.11
CA THR A 108 7.20 -15.63 2.78
C THR A 108 8.31 -16.06 1.80
N GLY A 109 9.34 -16.73 2.30
CA GLY A 109 10.43 -17.24 1.45
C GLY A 109 11.35 -16.14 0.89
N ILE A 110 11.36 -14.98 1.53
CA ILE A 110 12.15 -13.81 1.12
C ILE A 110 13.41 -13.67 1.99
N ASN A 111 14.39 -12.93 1.48
CA ASN A 111 15.60 -12.54 2.18
C ASN A 111 15.71 -11.02 2.38
N ARG A 112 14.87 -10.25 1.65
CA ARG A 112 14.90 -8.79 1.62
C ARG A 112 13.50 -8.21 1.50
N ALA A 113 13.24 -7.16 2.27
CA ALA A 113 12.08 -6.29 2.15
C ALA A 113 12.50 -4.85 1.84
N VAL A 114 11.85 -4.25 0.85
CA VAL A 114 12.02 -2.84 0.49
C VAL A 114 10.67 -2.16 0.60
N VAL A 115 10.57 -1.19 1.50
CA VAL A 115 9.36 -0.39 1.72
C VAL A 115 9.64 1.04 1.32
N HIS A 116 9.00 1.48 0.25
CA HIS A 116 8.96 2.88 -0.16
C HIS A 116 7.70 3.51 0.44
N ASN A 117 7.88 4.38 1.43
CA ASN A 117 6.83 5.16 2.05
C ASN A 117 6.83 6.58 1.49
N THR A 118 5.71 6.98 0.89
CA THR A 118 5.45 8.33 0.40
C THR A 118 4.35 8.94 1.27
N SER A 119 4.66 10.06 1.94
CA SER A 119 3.66 10.87 2.63
C SER A 119 3.42 12.14 1.84
N VAL A 120 2.15 12.45 1.57
CA VAL A 120 1.74 13.66 0.85
C VAL A 120 0.85 14.47 1.78
N GLY A 121 1.34 15.63 2.21
CA GLY A 121 0.54 16.62 2.92
C GLY A 121 -0.21 17.48 1.92
N VAL A 122 -1.53 17.58 2.06
CA VAL A 122 -2.41 18.34 1.18
C VAL A 122 -3.06 19.46 1.99
N ARG A 123 -2.88 20.71 1.56
CA ARG A 123 -3.56 21.86 2.15
C ARG A 123 -4.14 22.77 1.09
N THR A 124 -5.32 23.32 1.40
CA THR A 124 -5.88 24.43 0.65
C THR A 124 -5.16 25.71 1.05
N VAL A 125 -4.76 26.49 0.07
CA VAL A 125 -4.29 27.86 0.27
C VAL A 125 -5.19 28.81 -0.53
N THR A 126 -5.67 29.84 0.15
CA THR A 126 -6.51 30.92 -0.40
C THR A 126 -5.67 32.13 -0.71
#